data_AF-Q8FMZ4-F1
#
_entry.id   AF-Q8FMZ4-F1
#
_cell.length_a   1.000
_cell.length_b   1.000
_cell.length_c   1.000
_cell.angle_alpha   90.00
_cell.angle_beta   90.00
_cell.angle_gamma   90.00
#
_symmetry.space_group_name_H-M   'P 1'
#
loop_
_entity.id
_entity.type
_entity.pdbx_description
1 polymer ?
#
loop_
_entity_poly.entity_id
_entity_poly.type
_entity_poly.pdbx_seq_one_letter_code
_entity_poly.pdbx_strand_id
1 'polypeptide(L)'
;MDWAGPVVAGPLRRRDIARCMTAVCPTVTVDAISRGWMVRGRTGVTTPASTLDELCDALVPHVRLPGWEHLEEALLTVPAPSRVDAPEGELACPSMIPEGSTPVLGAVTHLPGHMKLAAFALGVRSFASAATVVTTIDPGYHLAARGGHLLGI
;
A
#
# COMPACT_ATOMS: atom_id res chain seq x y z
N MET A 1 -3.45 -15.96 -7.07
CA MET A 1 -2.42 -15.36 -7.95
C MET A 1 -2.01 -14.06 -7.28
N ASP A 2 -0.71 -13.83 -7.02
CA ASP A 2 -0.24 -12.61 -6.35
C ASP A 2 -0.15 -11.47 -7.38
N TRP A 3 -1.25 -10.73 -7.53
CA TRP A 3 -1.41 -9.67 -8.53
C TRP A 3 -0.36 -8.56 -8.37
N ALA A 4 0.06 -8.29 -7.13
CA ALA A 4 1.07 -7.28 -6.81
C ALA A 4 2.50 -7.83 -6.92
N GLY A 5 2.67 -9.13 -7.09
CA GLY A 5 3.95 -9.85 -7.04
C GLY A 5 5.07 -9.16 -7.82
N PRO A 6 4.89 -8.79 -9.11
CA PRO A 6 5.92 -8.10 -9.89
C PRO A 6 6.32 -6.72 -9.34
N VAL A 7 5.38 -6.01 -8.72
CA VAL A 7 5.56 -4.62 -8.26
C VAL A 7 6.20 -4.58 -6.88
N VAL A 8 5.88 -5.57 -6.03
CA VAL A 8 6.45 -5.72 -4.69
C VAL A 8 7.65 -6.67 -4.66
N ALA A 9 7.98 -7.30 -5.79
CA ALA A 9 9.12 -8.19 -5.92
C ALA A 9 10.44 -7.44 -5.67
N GLY A 10 11.30 -8.05 -4.86
CA GLY A 10 12.64 -7.55 -4.59
C GLY A 10 12.86 -7.21 -3.12
N PRO A 11 14.03 -7.55 -2.55
CA PRO A 11 14.34 -7.28 -1.15
C PRO A 11 14.18 -5.82 -0.74
N LEU A 12 14.54 -4.88 -1.62
CA LEU A 12 14.49 -3.45 -1.32
C LEU A 12 13.05 -2.91 -1.31
N ARG A 13 12.21 -3.33 -2.28
CA ARG A 13 10.79 -2.92 -2.32
C ARG A 13 10.04 -3.41 -1.10
N ARG A 14 10.26 -4.68 -0.72
CA ARG A 14 9.67 -5.23 0.52
C ARG A 14 10.10 -4.47 1.76
N ARG A 15 11.37 -4.07 1.85
CA ARG A 15 11.87 -3.26 2.97
C ARG A 15 11.21 -1.88 3.01
N ASP A 16 11.03 -1.23 1.87
CA ASP A 16 10.41 0.09 1.81
C ASP A 16 8.92 0.02 2.16
N ILE A 17 8.20 -1.02 1.70
CA ILE A 17 6.83 -1.32 2.12
C ILE A 17 6.77 -1.56 3.63
N ALA A 18 7.69 -2.36 4.19
CA ALA A 18 7.72 -2.66 5.62
C ALA A 18 7.90 -1.38 6.46
N ARG A 19 8.80 -0.48 6.05
CA ARG A 19 9.01 0.83 6.68
C ARG A 19 7.77 1.71 6.58
N CYS A 20 7.17 1.80 5.39
CA CYS A 20 5.94 2.54 5.17
C CYS A 20 4.83 2.04 6.10
N MET A 21 4.56 0.74 6.10
CA MET A 21 3.49 0.12 6.89
C MET A 21 3.72 0.25 8.40
N THR A 22 4.96 0.17 8.86
CA THR A 22 5.31 0.43 10.27
C THR A 22 5.01 1.88 10.65
N ALA A 23 5.26 2.85 9.76
CA ALA A 23 4.98 4.26 10.02
C ALA A 23 3.46 4.55 10.09
N VAL A 24 2.67 3.99 9.17
CA VAL A 24 1.19 4.18 9.18
C VAL A 24 0.47 3.35 10.26
N CYS A 25 1.08 2.26 10.75
CA CYS A 25 0.53 1.39 11.79
C CYS A 25 1.42 1.36 13.04
N PRO A 26 1.41 2.39 13.91
CA PRO A 26 2.37 2.55 15.02
C PRO A 26 2.22 1.54 16.17
N THR A 27 1.23 0.65 16.10
CA THR A 27 1.01 -0.42 17.10
C THR A 27 1.72 -1.72 16.74
N VAL A 28 2.32 -1.81 15.55
CA VAL A 28 3.04 -2.99 15.06
C VAL A 28 4.37 -2.59 14.43
N THR A 29 5.27 -3.55 14.33
CA THR A 29 6.48 -3.45 13.51
C THR A 29 6.36 -4.42 12.35
N VAL A 30 6.65 -3.96 11.14
CA VAL A 30 6.70 -4.81 9.94
C VAL A 30 8.15 -4.96 9.53
N ASP A 31 8.60 -6.20 9.44
CA ASP A 31 9.94 -6.54 8.98
C ASP A 31 9.87 -7.25 7.62
N ALA A 32 10.70 -6.84 6.67
CA ALA A 32 10.84 -7.58 5.41
C ALA A 32 11.66 -8.85 5.61
N ILE A 33 11.18 -9.96 5.05
CA ILE A 33 11.86 -11.27 5.07
C ILE A 33 12.05 -11.81 3.65
N SER A 34 12.80 -12.90 3.49
CA SER A 34 13.20 -13.45 2.19
C SER A 34 12.01 -13.76 1.26
N ARG A 35 10.82 -14.04 1.79
CA ARG A 35 9.62 -14.41 1.03
C ARG A 35 8.37 -13.57 1.36
N GLY A 36 8.54 -12.38 1.94
CA GLY A 36 7.40 -11.52 2.29
C GLY A 36 7.72 -10.61 3.47
N TRP A 37 6.81 -10.58 4.45
CA TRP A 37 6.90 -9.75 5.64
C TRP A 37 6.57 -10.54 6.90
N MET A 38 7.04 -9.99 8.02
CA MET A 38 6.69 -10.41 9.36
C MET A 38 6.06 -9.22 10.08
N VAL A 39 4.80 -9.36 10.49
CA VAL A 39 4.12 -8.36 11.33
C VAL A 39 4.31 -8.77 12.78
N ARG A 40 4.81 -7.86 13.61
CA ARG A 40 5.05 -8.07 15.04
C ARG A 40 4.21 -7.11 15.86
N GLY A 41 3.31 -7.66 16.68
CA GLY A 41 2.51 -6.88 17.62
C GLY A 41 3.25 -6.60 18.93
N ARG A 42 2.78 -5.59 19.70
CA ARG A 42 3.31 -5.28 21.03
C ARG A 42 3.20 -6.43 22.03
N THR A 43 2.26 -7.34 21.82
CA THR A 43 2.04 -8.52 22.67
C THR A 43 2.99 -9.69 22.36
N GLY A 44 3.93 -9.52 21.43
CA GLY A 44 4.87 -10.56 21.02
C GLY A 44 4.33 -11.55 19.99
N VAL A 45 3.06 -11.44 19.61
CA VAL A 45 2.49 -12.23 18.49
C VAL A 45 3.14 -11.80 17.18
N THR A 46 3.56 -12.79 16.41
CA THR A 46 4.17 -12.60 15.09
C THR A 46 3.33 -13.30 14.01
N THR A 47 3.02 -12.56 12.95
CA THR A 47 2.17 -13.04 11.85
C THR A 47 2.94 -12.94 10.54
N PRO A 48 3.27 -14.08 9.88
CA PRO A 48 3.91 -14.05 8.57
C PRO A 48 2.90 -13.67 7.49
N ALA A 49 3.37 -12.88 6.52
CA ALA A 49 2.63 -12.52 5.32
C ALA A 49 3.51 -12.76 4.10
N SER A 50 3.09 -13.67 3.22
CA SER A 50 3.81 -14.06 2.01
C SER A 50 3.42 -13.23 0.80
N THR A 51 2.26 -12.57 0.85
CA THR A 51 1.70 -11.72 -0.20
C THR A 51 1.37 -10.33 0.34
N LEU A 52 1.16 -9.35 -0.54
CA LEU A 52 0.71 -8.02 -0.13
C LEU A 52 -0.68 -8.08 0.51
N ASP A 53 -1.56 -8.93 -0.02
CA ASP A 53 -2.91 -9.12 0.50
C ASP A 53 -2.89 -9.66 1.95
N GLU A 54 -2.09 -10.69 2.21
CA GLU A 54 -1.88 -11.23 3.57
C GLU A 54 -1.29 -10.18 4.52
N LEU A 55 -0.38 -9.34 4.01
CA LEU A 55 0.19 -8.25 4.81
C LEU A 55 -0.90 -7.24 5.19
N CYS A 56 -1.71 -6.80 4.23
CA CYS A 56 -2.80 -5.87 4.52
C CYS A 56 -3.81 -6.48 5.50
N ASP A 57 -4.20 -7.75 5.34
CA ASP A 57 -5.11 -8.44 6.26
C ASP A 57 -4.55 -8.51 7.69
N ALA A 58 -3.25 -8.75 7.83
CA ALA A 58 -2.57 -8.74 9.12
C ALA A 58 -2.51 -7.33 9.74
N LEU A 59 -2.53 -6.26 8.94
CA LEU A 59 -2.42 -4.87 9.39
C LEU A 59 -3.77 -4.19 9.66
N VAL A 60 -4.85 -4.57 8.98
CA VAL A 60 -6.19 -3.95 9.14
C VAL A 60 -6.61 -3.82 10.62
N PRO A 61 -6.46 -4.84 11.49
CA PRO A 61 -6.80 -4.71 12.92
C PRO A 61 -5.97 -3.68 13.69
N HIS A 62 -4.86 -3.23 13.13
CA HIS A 62 -3.90 -2.29 13.73
C HIS A 62 -4.00 -0.87 13.15
N VAL A 63 -4.79 -0.68 12.09
CA VAL A 63 -5.09 0.65 11.55
C VAL A 63 -5.95 1.41 12.55
N ARG A 64 -5.52 2.62 12.89
CA ARG A 64 -6.23 3.54 13.81
C ARG A 64 -6.63 4.85 13.14
N LEU A 65 -6.33 4.98 11.85
CA LEU A 65 -6.66 6.15 11.05
C LEU A 65 -8.17 6.11 10.74
N PRO A 66 -8.90 7.23 10.86
CA PRO A 66 -10.34 7.27 10.64
C PRO A 66 -10.74 7.25 9.16
N GLY A 67 -9.81 7.48 8.23
CA GLY A 67 -10.10 7.48 6.80
C GLY A 67 -8.93 7.91 5.92
N TRP A 68 -9.23 8.12 4.63
CA TRP A 68 -8.25 8.40 3.58
C TRP A 68 -7.41 9.65 3.81
N GLU A 69 -8.01 10.74 4.29
CA GLU A 69 -7.31 12.01 4.56
C GLU A 69 -6.19 11.82 5.60
N HIS A 70 -6.48 11.08 6.67
CA HIS A 70 -5.50 10.84 7.73
C HIS A 70 -4.42 9.84 7.31
N LEU A 71 -4.75 8.91 6.41
CA LEU A 71 -3.75 8.06 5.78
C LEU A 71 -2.81 8.88 4.87
N GLU A 72 -3.35 9.80 4.09
CA GLU A 72 -2.56 10.72 3.26
C GLU A 72 -1.62 11.57 4.12
N GLU A 73 -2.12 12.19 5.21
CA GLU A 73 -1.30 12.95 6.16
C GLU A 73 -0.18 12.10 6.76
N ALA A 74 -0.47 10.88 7.18
CA ALA A 74 0.54 9.97 7.72
C ALA A 74 1.63 9.66 6.68
N LEU A 75 1.25 9.41 5.42
CA LEU A 75 2.18 9.12 4.33
C LEU A 75 3.05 10.33 3.94
N LEU A 76 2.55 11.56 4.07
CA LEU A 76 3.34 12.77 3.85
C LEU A 76 4.54 12.89 4.80
N THR A 77 4.45 12.27 5.99
CA THR A 77 5.57 12.22 6.94
C THR A 77 6.58 11.11 6.67
N VAL A 78 6.25 10.14 5.80
CA VAL A 78 7.12 9.02 5.47
C VAL A 78 8.21 9.50 4.51
N PRO A 79 9.50 9.31 4.82
CA PRO A 79 10.57 9.71 3.92
C PRO A 79 10.63 8.79 2.70
N ALA A 80 10.85 9.39 1.53
CA ALA A 80 11.15 8.64 0.31
C ALA A 80 12.51 7.91 0.44
N PRO A 81 12.65 6.69 -0.08
CA PRO A 81 13.93 5.99 -0.08
C PRO A 81 14.95 6.73 -0.97
N SER A 82 16.16 6.96 -0.44
CA SER A 82 17.18 7.83 -1.06
C SER A 82 17.95 7.22 -2.24
N ARG A 83 17.35 6.30 -3.02
CA ARG A 83 18.06 5.54 -4.06
C ARG A 83 17.55 5.91 -5.46
N VAL A 84 18.46 5.94 -6.44
CA VAL A 84 18.10 6.08 -7.86
C VAL A 84 17.28 4.85 -8.24
N ASP A 85 16.01 5.07 -8.59
CA ASP A 85 15.08 3.99 -8.87
C ASP A 85 15.60 3.12 -10.01
N ALA A 86 15.79 1.82 -9.73
CA ALA A 86 15.79 0.82 -10.79
C ALA A 86 14.39 0.86 -11.40
N PRO A 87 14.25 0.75 -12.74
CA PRO A 87 12.96 0.86 -13.41
C PRO A 87 11.93 0.00 -12.68
N GLU A 88 10.86 0.64 -12.21
CA GLU A 88 9.76 -0.06 -11.59
C GLU A 88 9.28 -1.13 -12.56
N GLY A 89 9.07 -2.37 -12.09
CA GLY A 89 8.55 -3.41 -12.96
C GLY A 89 7.21 -2.91 -13.47
N GLU A 90 7.01 -2.89 -14.79
CA GLU A 90 5.82 -2.33 -15.41
C GLU A 90 4.56 -2.88 -14.74
N LEU A 91 3.82 -1.98 -14.10
CA LEU A 91 2.42 -2.24 -13.78
C LEU A 91 1.72 -2.42 -15.11
N ALA A 92 1.28 -3.62 -15.46
CA ALA A 92 0.74 -3.91 -16.78
C ALA A 92 -0.67 -3.34 -17.05
N CYS A 93 -1.15 -2.39 -16.24
CA CYS A 93 -2.52 -1.88 -16.33
C CYS A 93 -2.55 -0.36 -16.51
N PRO A 94 -2.59 0.15 -17.75
CA PRO A 94 -3.17 1.46 -18.00
C PRO A 94 -4.67 1.38 -17.65
N SER A 95 -5.08 2.02 -16.56
CA SER A 95 -6.47 1.96 -16.12
C SER A 95 -7.16 3.30 -16.32
N MET A 96 -8.19 3.29 -17.16
CA MET A 96 -9.20 4.32 -17.26
C MET A 96 -9.72 4.68 -15.86
N ILE A 97 -9.77 5.97 -15.52
CA ILE A 97 -10.37 6.42 -14.26
C ILE A 97 -11.89 6.33 -14.43
N PRO A 98 -12.61 5.49 -13.67
CA PRO A 98 -14.06 5.40 -13.78
C PRO A 98 -14.72 6.75 -13.47
N GLU A 99 -15.74 7.15 -14.22
CA GLU A 99 -16.50 8.37 -13.92
C GLU A 99 -17.07 8.34 -12.49
N GLY A 100 -17.06 9.49 -11.82
CA GLY A 100 -17.53 9.62 -10.44
C GLY A 100 -16.59 9.04 -9.38
N SER A 101 -15.35 8.69 -9.74
CA SER A 101 -14.35 8.22 -8.77
C SER A 101 -13.87 9.35 -7.86
N THR A 102 -13.62 9.04 -6.59
CA THR A 102 -13.01 9.94 -5.60
C THR A 102 -11.49 9.75 -5.59
N PRO A 103 -10.68 10.78 -5.90
CA PRO A 103 -9.24 10.69 -5.82
C PRO A 103 -8.78 10.60 -4.36
N VAL A 104 -7.82 9.71 -4.07
CA VAL A 104 -7.19 9.56 -2.75
C VAL A 104 -5.67 9.46 -2.90
N LEU A 105 -4.94 9.85 -1.85
CA LEU A 105 -3.47 9.88 -1.83
C LEU A 105 -2.87 10.77 -2.95
N GLY A 106 -3.60 11.79 -3.39
CA GLY A 106 -3.19 12.70 -4.45
C GLY A 106 -2.03 13.62 -4.05
N ALA A 107 -1.91 13.97 -2.77
CA ALA A 107 -0.82 14.80 -2.25
C ALA A 107 0.49 14.01 -2.08
N VAL A 108 0.42 12.68 -1.99
CA VAL A 108 1.60 11.80 -1.85
C VAL A 108 2.26 11.60 -3.22
N THR A 109 3.15 12.52 -3.59
CA THR A 109 3.87 12.51 -4.88
C THR A 109 5.33 12.10 -4.74
N HIS A 110 5.87 12.08 -3.52
CA HIS A 110 7.28 11.79 -3.25
C HIS A 110 7.58 10.32 -2.98
N LEU A 111 6.56 9.51 -2.67
CA LEU A 111 6.74 8.09 -2.41
C LEU A 111 6.72 7.29 -3.73
N PRO A 112 7.59 6.26 -3.87
CA PRO A 112 7.55 5.34 -5.01
C PRO A 112 6.22 4.60 -5.16
N GLY A 113 5.95 4.13 -6.38
CA GLY A 113 4.71 3.45 -6.74
C GLY A 113 4.41 2.24 -5.86
N HIS A 114 5.42 1.41 -5.52
CA HIS A 114 5.20 0.24 -4.65
C HIS A 114 4.78 0.58 -3.21
N MET A 115 5.22 1.72 -2.67
CA MET A 115 4.80 2.17 -1.33
C MET A 115 3.37 2.72 -1.38
N LYS A 116 3.07 3.51 -2.41
CA LYS A 116 1.74 4.08 -2.61
C LYS A 116 0.70 3.00 -2.90
N LEU A 117 1.06 1.98 -3.68
CA LEU A 117 0.24 0.78 -3.92
C LEU A 117 -0.08 0.04 -2.62
N ALA A 118 0.92 -0.20 -1.76
CA ALA A 118 0.70 -0.87 -0.48
C ALA A 118 -0.21 -0.05 0.45
N ALA A 119 -0.01 1.27 0.50
CA ALA A 119 -0.84 2.15 1.30
C ALA A 119 -2.29 2.23 0.78
N PHE A 120 -2.47 2.28 -0.55
CA PHE A 120 -3.78 2.24 -1.17
C PHE A 120 -4.50 0.92 -0.86
N ALA A 121 -3.83 -0.23 -1.04
CA ALA A 121 -4.41 -1.53 -0.72
C ALA A 121 -4.83 -1.64 0.76
N LEU A 122 -4.01 -1.11 1.69
CA LEU A 122 -4.37 -1.05 3.10
C LEU A 122 -5.59 -0.16 3.34
N GLY A 123 -5.63 1.04 2.76
CA GLY A 123 -6.75 1.98 2.89
C GLY A 123 -8.05 1.40 2.34
N VAL A 124 -8.00 0.72 1.19
CA VAL A 124 -9.16 0.03 0.59
C VAL A 124 -9.77 -0.99 1.55
N ARG A 125 -8.93 -1.78 2.23
CA ARG A 125 -9.40 -2.80 3.19
C ARG A 125 -9.82 -2.21 4.54
N SER A 126 -9.30 -1.04 4.90
CA SER A 126 -9.52 -0.44 6.22
C SER A 126 -10.70 0.54 6.25
N PHE A 127 -10.99 1.20 5.13
CA PHE A 127 -11.97 2.28 5.06
C PHE A 127 -13.12 1.89 4.16
N ALA A 128 -14.32 1.77 4.72
CA ALA A 128 -15.53 1.54 3.94
C ALA A 128 -15.78 2.73 3.00
N SER A 129 -15.89 2.47 1.70
CA SER A 129 -16.30 3.46 0.71
C SER A 129 -17.35 2.86 -0.23
N ALA A 130 -18.50 3.52 -0.32
CA ALA A 130 -19.54 3.19 -1.29
C ALA A 130 -19.18 3.65 -2.72
N ALA A 131 -18.42 4.74 -2.81
CA ALA A 131 -17.89 5.29 -4.05
C ALA A 131 -16.62 4.55 -4.48
N THR A 132 -16.37 4.54 -5.79
CA THR A 132 -15.09 4.11 -6.34
C THR A 132 -14.03 5.11 -5.91
N VAL A 133 -12.95 4.63 -5.29
CA VAL A 133 -11.76 5.44 -5.00
C VAL A 133 -10.68 5.16 -6.02
N VAL A 134 -9.89 6.19 -6.36
CA VAL A 134 -8.81 6.08 -7.33
C VAL A 134 -7.54 6.74 -6.82
N THR A 135 -6.38 6.16 -7.10
CA THR A 135 -5.09 6.80 -6.85
C THR A 135 -4.15 6.62 -8.03
N THR A 136 -3.25 7.58 -8.23
CA THR A 136 -2.17 7.50 -9.21
C THR A 136 -0.94 6.97 -8.51
N ILE A 137 -0.48 5.77 -8.87
CA ILE A 137 0.72 5.17 -8.28
C ILE A 137 1.99 5.61 -9.02
N ASP A 138 1.90 5.76 -10.34
CA ASP A 138 2.97 6.26 -11.22
C ASP A 138 2.36 7.08 -12.36
N PRO A 139 3.13 7.93 -13.06
CA PRO A 139 2.61 8.68 -14.20
C PRO A 139 1.97 7.76 -15.25
N GLY A 140 0.66 7.89 -15.46
CA GLY A 140 -0.11 7.05 -16.39
C GLY A 140 -0.65 5.73 -15.82
N TYR A 141 -0.35 5.43 -14.55
CA TYR A 141 -0.83 4.23 -13.86
C TYR A 141 -1.72 4.61 -12.69
N HIS A 142 -2.97 4.17 -12.76
CA HIS A 142 -3.95 4.38 -11.71
C HIS A 142 -4.35 3.04 -11.09
N LEU A 143 -4.81 3.08 -9.84
CA LEU A 143 -5.51 1.98 -9.21
C LEU A 143 -6.87 2.49 -8.82
N ALA A 144 -7.91 1.74 -9.17
CA ALA A 144 -9.27 1.98 -8.72
C ALA A 144 -9.68 0.89 -7.73
N ALA A 145 -10.55 1.22 -6.79
CA ALA A 145 -11.09 0.28 -5.84
C ALA A 145 -12.52 0.64 -5.46
N ARG A 146 -13.33 -0.37 -5.12
CA ARG A 146 -14.69 -0.17 -4.62
C ARG A 146 -15.05 -1.26 -3.62
N GLY A 147 -15.69 -0.88 -2.52
CA GLY A 147 -16.22 -1.84 -1.54
C GLY A 147 -15.18 -2.79 -0.95
N GLY A 148 -13.95 -2.32 -0.73
CA GLY A 148 -12.87 -3.15 -0.17
C GLY A 148 -12.07 -3.97 -1.18
N HIS A 149 -12.37 -3.84 -2.49
CA HIS A 149 -11.70 -4.60 -3.54
C HIS A 149 -11.08 -3.68 -4.59
N LEU A 150 -9.89 -4.03 -5.07
CA LEU A 150 -9.25 -3.39 -6.22
C LEU A 150 -9.96 -3.77 -7.51
N LEU A 151 -10.05 -2.83 -8.45
CA LEU A 151 -10.68 -2.99 -9.76
C LEU A 151 -9.58 -3.12 -10.82
N GLY A 152 -9.73 -4.08 -11.74
CA GLY A 152 -8.84 -4.20 -12.92
C GLY A 152 -7.52 -4.93 -12.68
N ILE A 153 -7.48 -5.84 -11.69
CA ILE A 153 -6.40 -6.81 -11.43
C ILE A 153 -6.88 -8.24 -11.61
#